data_AF-A0AA41WSF8-F1
#
_entry.id   AF-A0AA41WSF8-F1
#
_cell.length_a   1.000
_cell.length_b   1.000
_cell.length_c   1.000
_cell.angle_alpha   90.00
_cell.angle_beta   90.00
_cell.angle_gamma   90.00
#
_symmetry.space_group_name_H-M   'P 1'
#
loop_
_entity.id
_entity.type
_entity.pdbx_description
1 polymer ?
#
loop_
_entity_poly.entity_id
_entity_poly.type
_entity_poly.pdbx_seq_one_letter_code
_entity_poly.pdbx_strand_id
1 'polypeptide(L)'
;MLTHDELIFCLQQKYPDLAHGVDFWVGQSMCRDTGKQTEAARIIAWHADGQPTDEEVAALVEQYRDAARLHVLGQRAREERDRRLEAADAMFYKAMDTGDASKAQQVGQYRQALREVPELPGFPADFTWPSMPDAGAALP
;
A
#
# COMPACT_ATOMS: atom_id res chain seq x y z
N MET A 1 2.58 -11.54 -11.53
CA MET A 1 3.47 -12.27 -10.60
C MET A 1 2.90 -12.05 -9.22
N LEU A 2 2.62 -13.12 -8.47
CA LEU A 2 2.07 -13.03 -7.11
C LEU A 2 3.10 -12.42 -6.17
N THR A 3 2.74 -11.37 -5.46
CA THR A 3 3.61 -10.69 -4.49
C THR A 3 3.48 -11.31 -3.10
N HIS A 4 4.45 -11.01 -2.23
CA HIS A 4 4.45 -11.43 -0.83
C HIS A 4 3.13 -11.10 -0.12
N ASP A 5 2.69 -9.83 -0.17
CA ASP A 5 1.48 -9.36 0.51
C ASP A 5 0.20 -9.99 -0.07
N GLU A 6 0.15 -10.23 -1.39
CA GLU A 6 -0.99 -10.88 -2.03
C GLU A 6 -1.15 -12.33 -1.56
N LEU A 7 -0.05 -13.09 -1.46
CA LEU A 7 -0.12 -14.47 -0.97
C LEU A 7 -0.52 -14.52 0.51
N ILE A 8 -0.02 -13.60 1.34
CA ILE A 8 -0.42 -13.50 2.75
C ILE A 8 -1.93 -13.28 2.84
N PHE A 9 -2.47 -12.34 2.07
CA PHE A 9 -3.91 -12.07 2.05
C PHE A 9 -4.72 -13.31 1.67
N CYS A 10 -4.31 -14.03 0.61
CA CYS A 10 -4.97 -15.27 0.18
C CYS A 10 -4.98 -16.34 1.27
N LEU A 11 -3.86 -16.55 1.96
CA LEU A 11 -3.77 -17.52 3.05
C LEU A 11 -4.66 -17.13 4.23
N GLN A 12 -4.70 -15.84 4.58
CA GLN A 12 -5.55 -15.32 5.66
C GLN A 12 -7.06 -15.45 5.38
N GLN A 13 -7.48 -15.60 4.12
CA GLN A 13 -8.90 -15.90 3.82
C GLN A 13 -9.31 -17.31 4.26
N LYS A 14 -8.42 -18.30 4.12
CA LYS A 14 -8.68 -19.69 4.54
C LYS A 14 -8.32 -19.94 6.00
N TYR A 15 -7.27 -19.27 6.48
CA TYR A 15 -6.71 -19.45 7.81
C TYR A 15 -6.72 -18.13 8.59
N PRO A 16 -7.91 -17.60 8.96
CA PRO A 16 -8.04 -16.28 9.58
C PRO A 16 -7.39 -16.21 10.98
N ASP A 17 -7.24 -17.35 11.65
CA ASP A 17 -6.64 -17.43 12.98
C ASP A 17 -5.11 -17.55 12.97
N LEU A 18 -4.49 -17.76 11.79
CA LEU A 18 -3.05 -17.88 11.65
C LEU A 18 -2.40 -16.53 11.36
N ALA A 19 -1.34 -16.21 12.11
CA ALA A 19 -0.59 -14.98 11.97
C ALA A 19 0.66 -15.18 11.11
N HIS A 20 0.78 -14.38 10.03
CA HIS A 20 2.02 -14.31 9.26
C HIS A 20 3.17 -13.81 10.14
N GLY A 21 4.34 -14.45 10.02
CA GLY A 21 5.52 -14.16 10.86
C GLY A 21 5.56 -14.93 12.18
N VAL A 22 4.48 -15.64 12.52
CA VAL A 22 4.42 -16.53 13.70
C VAL A 22 4.09 -17.95 13.25
N ASP A 23 2.92 -18.15 12.67
CA ASP A 23 2.39 -19.47 12.30
C ASP A 23 2.79 -19.89 10.88
N PHE A 24 3.01 -18.93 9.99
CA PHE A 24 3.49 -19.19 8.63
C PHE A 24 4.28 -18.01 8.08
N TRP A 25 5.23 -18.30 7.21
CA TRP A 25 6.11 -17.30 6.61
C TRP A 25 6.02 -17.40 5.09
N VAL A 26 5.87 -16.24 4.44
CA VAL A 26 5.88 -16.12 2.97
C VAL A 26 7.21 -15.50 2.54
N GLY A 27 7.76 -15.98 1.43
CA GLY A 27 9.00 -15.46 0.85
C GLY A 27 8.88 -15.26 -0.65
N GLN A 28 9.72 -14.38 -1.18
CA GLN A 28 9.90 -14.16 -2.62
C GLN A 28 11.38 -13.95 -2.90
N SER A 29 11.89 -14.46 -4.03
CA SER A 29 13.25 -14.10 -4.45
C SER A 29 13.27 -12.71 -5.07
N MET A 30 14.34 -12.00 -4.74
CA MET A 30 14.60 -10.64 -5.19
C MET A 30 15.95 -10.62 -5.89
N CYS A 31 16.01 -9.98 -7.06
CA CYS A 31 17.26 -9.69 -7.73
C CYS A 31 18.07 -8.71 -6.87
N ARG A 32 19.28 -9.11 -6.45
CA ARG A 32 20.12 -8.30 -5.56
C ARG A 32 20.48 -6.94 -6.15
N ASP A 33 20.68 -6.88 -7.47
CA ASP A 33 21.16 -5.67 -8.15
C ASP A 33 20.02 -4.68 -8.42
N THR A 34 18.82 -5.18 -8.70
CA THR A 34 17.67 -4.34 -9.11
C THR A 34 16.62 -4.17 -8.02
N GLY A 35 16.66 -4.98 -6.96
CA GLY A 35 15.63 -5.04 -5.94
C GLY A 35 14.27 -5.52 -6.45
N LYS A 36 14.20 -6.04 -7.68
CA LYS A 36 12.94 -6.53 -8.26
C LYS A 36 12.71 -7.99 -7.89
N GLN A 37 11.46 -8.32 -7.62
CA GLN A 37 11.03 -9.70 -7.45
C GLN A 37 11.27 -10.49 -8.75
N THR A 38 11.81 -11.70 -8.63
CA THR A 38 12.20 -12.55 -9.77
C THR A 38 11.29 -13.76 -9.96
N GLU A 39 10.55 -14.16 -8.92
CA GLU A 39 9.65 -15.31 -8.94
C GLU A 39 8.40 -15.02 -8.10
N ALA A 40 7.33 -15.80 -8.30
CA ALA A 40 6.13 -15.69 -7.48
C ALA A 40 6.43 -15.95 -5.99
N ALA A 41 5.72 -15.25 -5.11
CA ALA A 41 5.79 -15.53 -3.68
C ALA A 41 5.35 -16.97 -3.38
N ARG A 42 5.97 -17.58 -2.36
CA ARG A 42 5.66 -18.93 -1.88
C ARG A 42 5.72 -19.00 -0.36
N ILE A 43 5.09 -20.02 0.21
CA ILE A 43 5.28 -20.37 1.62
C ILE A 43 6.71 -20.88 1.80
N ILE A 44 7.45 -20.30 2.75
CA ILE A 44 8.82 -20.73 3.09
C ILE A 44 8.87 -21.51 4.40
N ALA A 45 7.90 -21.31 5.29
CA ALA A 45 7.75 -22.08 6.51
C ALA A 45 6.28 -22.12 6.95
N TRP A 46 5.90 -23.23 7.57
CA TRP A 46 4.58 -23.46 8.16
C TRP A 46 4.77 -24.12 9.52
N HIS A 47 4.18 -23.52 10.56
CA HIS A 47 4.36 -23.90 11.96
C HIS A 47 3.05 -24.27 12.66
N ALA A 48 1.94 -24.29 11.92
CA ALA A 48 0.64 -24.75 12.39
C ALA A 48 0.32 -26.16 11.86
N ASP A 49 -0.73 -26.77 12.40
CA ASP A 49 -1.27 -28.02 11.84
C ASP A 49 -1.96 -27.77 10.50
N GLY A 50 -1.94 -28.78 9.62
CA GLY A 50 -2.68 -28.73 8.35
C GLY A 50 -2.07 -27.80 7.30
N GLN A 51 -0.76 -27.91 7.06
CA GLN A 51 -0.08 -27.20 5.97
C GLN A 51 -0.80 -27.44 4.64
N PRO A 52 -1.20 -26.38 3.91
CA PRO A 52 -1.84 -26.55 2.61
C PRO A 52 -0.87 -27.14 1.59
N THR A 53 -1.41 -27.94 0.67
CA THR A 53 -0.65 -28.40 -0.49
C THR A 53 -0.45 -27.27 -1.50
N ASP A 54 0.51 -27.40 -2.41
CA ASP A 54 0.72 -26.42 -3.49
C ASP A 54 -0.53 -26.24 -4.37
N GLU A 55 -1.30 -27.32 -4.58
CA GLU A 55 -2.57 -27.27 -5.31
C GLU A 55 -3.64 -26.46 -4.58
N GLU A 56 -3.74 -26.63 -3.25
CA GLU A 56 -4.66 -25.82 -2.44
C GLU A 56 -4.24 -24.35 -2.42
N VAL A 57 -2.94 -24.06 -2.32
CA VAL A 57 -2.44 -22.68 -2.40
C VAL A 57 -2.75 -22.08 -3.77
N ALA A 58 -2.52 -22.81 -4.85
CA ALA A 58 -2.84 -22.34 -6.20
C ALA A 58 -4.34 -22.05 -6.36
N ALA A 59 -5.21 -22.91 -5.81
CA ALA A 59 -6.65 -22.71 -5.83
C ALA A 59 -7.08 -21.46 -5.03
N LEU A 60 -6.48 -21.23 -3.86
CA LEU A 60 -6.73 -20.02 -3.05
C LEU A 60 -6.27 -18.76 -3.76
N VAL A 61 -5.08 -18.79 -4.37
CA VAL A 61 -4.57 -17.67 -5.15
C VAL A 61 -5.53 -17.37 -6.28
N GLU A 62 -5.96 -18.37 -7.05
CA GLU A 62 -6.92 -18.14 -8.14
C GLU A 62 -8.24 -17.56 -7.64
N GLN A 63 -8.77 -18.10 -6.54
CA GLN A 63 -10.03 -17.65 -5.95
C GLN A 63 -9.97 -16.19 -5.44
N TYR A 64 -8.84 -15.78 -4.85
CA TYR A 64 -8.73 -14.50 -4.15
C TYR A 64 -7.80 -13.49 -4.82
N ARG A 65 -7.20 -13.78 -5.99
CA ARG A 65 -6.19 -12.92 -6.63
C ARG A 65 -6.61 -11.47 -6.80
N ASP A 66 -7.86 -11.23 -7.21
CA ASP A 66 -8.34 -9.88 -7.49
C ASP A 66 -8.60 -9.12 -6.19
N ALA A 67 -9.16 -9.79 -5.19
CA ALA A 67 -9.33 -9.23 -3.85
C ALA A 67 -7.97 -8.94 -3.18
N ALA A 68 -7.01 -9.85 -3.31
CA ALA A 68 -5.64 -9.69 -2.81
C ALA A 68 -4.96 -8.48 -3.47
N ARG A 69 -5.07 -8.35 -4.79
CA ARG A 69 -4.50 -7.22 -5.53
C ARG A 69 -5.10 -5.90 -5.08
N LEU A 70 -6.43 -5.82 -4.95
CA LEU A 70 -7.10 -4.61 -4.46
C LEU A 70 -6.71 -4.29 -3.02
N HIS A 71 -6.58 -5.31 -2.16
CA HIS A 71 -6.13 -5.13 -0.78
C HIS A 71 -4.74 -4.50 -0.72
N VAL A 72 -3.78 -5.07 -1.45
CA VAL A 72 -2.39 -4.58 -1.47
C VAL A 72 -2.28 -3.19 -2.09
N LEU A 73 -3.01 -2.93 -3.19
CA LEU A 73 -3.10 -1.58 -3.75
C LEU A 73 -3.67 -0.58 -2.75
N GLY A 74 -4.70 -0.98 -2.00
CA GLY A 74 -5.31 -0.15 -0.96
C GLY A 74 -4.38 0.15 0.21
N GLN A 75 -3.59 -0.83 0.65
CA GLN A 75 -2.57 -0.59 1.67
C GLN A 75 -1.49 0.38 1.19
N ARG A 76 -0.91 0.12 0.01
CA ARG A 76 0.12 0.99 -0.59
C ARG A 76 -0.40 2.42 -0.82
N ALA A 77 -1.65 2.55 -1.27
CA ALA A 77 -2.27 3.85 -1.44
C ALA A 77 -2.43 4.57 -0.09
N ARG A 78 -2.81 3.90 1.00
CA ARG A 78 -2.88 4.52 2.34
C ARG A 78 -1.49 4.92 2.86
N GLU A 79 -0.48 4.09 2.69
CA GLU A 79 0.91 4.42 3.06
C GLU A 79 1.41 5.65 2.30
N GLU A 80 1.15 5.72 1.00
CA GLU A 80 1.52 6.88 0.19
C GLU A 80 0.71 8.14 0.60
N ARG A 81 -0.58 8.00 0.94
CA ARG A 81 -1.37 9.09 1.51
C ARG A 81 -0.71 9.62 2.78
N ASP A 82 -0.31 8.73 3.68
CA ASP A 82 0.29 9.11 4.96
C ASP A 82 1.64 9.82 4.75
N ARG A 83 2.47 9.33 3.80
CA ARG A 83 3.70 10.03 3.38
C ARG A 83 3.42 11.44 2.84
N ARG A 84 2.38 11.59 2.01
CA ARG A 84 2.00 12.91 1.47
C ARG A 84 1.43 13.84 2.53
N LEU A 85 0.67 13.30 3.49
CA LEU A 85 0.17 14.07 4.63
C LEU A 85 1.32 14.58 5.50
N GLU A 86 2.32 13.75 5.79
CA GLU A 86 3.52 14.17 6.53
C GLU A 86 4.27 15.30 5.82
N ALA A 87 4.48 15.17 4.50
CA ALA A 87 5.09 16.23 3.70
C ALA A 87 4.26 17.53 3.70
N ALA A 88 2.93 17.41 3.60
CA ALA A 88 2.03 18.56 3.64
C ALA A 88 1.99 19.23 5.03
N ASP A 89 2.09 18.46 6.11
CA ASP A 89 2.18 18.98 7.48
C ASP A 89 3.41 19.88 7.63
N ALA A 90 4.57 19.43 7.15
CA ALA A 90 5.80 20.23 7.15
C ALA A 90 5.64 21.54 6.35
N MET A 91 4.96 21.51 5.20
CA MET A 91 4.67 22.72 4.41
C MET A 91 3.73 23.68 5.12
N PHE A 92 2.72 23.14 5.82
CA PHE A 92 1.74 23.94 6.56
C PHE A 92 2.41 24.71 7.70
N TYR A 93 3.22 24.04 8.52
CA TYR A 93 3.96 24.69 9.61
C TYR A 93 4.91 25.76 9.08
N LYS A 94 5.65 25.46 8.00
CA LYS A 94 6.52 26.46 7.36
C LYS A 94 5.76 27.70 6.89
N ALA A 95 4.58 27.53 6.29
CA ALA A 95 3.75 28.66 5.83
C ALA A 95 3.25 29.51 6.99
N MET A 96 2.84 28.89 8.10
CA MET A 96 2.44 29.58 9.32
C MET A 96 3.59 30.39 9.92
N ASP A 97 4.78 29.80 10.01
CA ASP A 97 5.97 30.45 10.56
C ASP A 97 6.41 31.66 9.73
N THR A 98 6.23 31.61 8.41
CA THR A 98 6.52 32.73 7.50
C THR A 98 5.37 33.74 7.38
N GLY A 99 4.24 33.52 8.04
CA GLY A 99 3.05 34.36 7.95
C GLY A 99 2.34 34.31 6.59
N ASP A 100 2.60 33.28 5.78
CA ASP A 100 1.99 33.10 4.45
C ASP A 100 0.62 32.42 4.60
N ALA A 101 -0.37 33.23 4.95
CA ALA A 101 -1.74 32.77 5.17
C ALA A 101 -2.37 32.12 3.92
N SER A 102 -2.00 32.59 2.72
CA SER A 102 -2.51 32.01 1.47
C SER A 102 -1.99 30.59 1.28
N LYS A 103 -0.69 30.38 1.48
CA LYS A 103 -0.08 29.05 1.38
C LYS A 103 -0.57 28.11 2.48
N ALA A 104 -0.72 28.59 3.71
CA ALA A 104 -1.29 27.80 4.80
C ALA A 104 -2.72 27.32 4.47
N GLN A 105 -3.55 28.18 3.88
CA GLN A 105 -4.89 27.82 3.43
C GLN A 105 -4.86 26.75 2.31
N GLN A 106 -4.03 26.94 1.29
CA GLN A 106 -3.89 26.00 0.17
C GLN A 106 -3.42 24.62 0.64
N VAL A 107 -2.39 24.58 1.50
CA VAL A 107 -1.89 23.31 2.07
C VAL A 107 -2.94 22.68 3.00
N GLY A 108 -3.71 23.47 3.73
CA GLY A 108 -4.83 22.99 4.53
C GLY A 108 -5.89 22.26 3.70
N GLN A 109 -6.27 22.82 2.55
CA GLN A 109 -7.20 22.19 1.60
C GLN A 109 -6.60 20.90 1.02
N TYR A 110 -5.32 20.92 0.65
CA TYR A 110 -4.62 19.73 0.15
C TYR A 110 -4.60 18.57 1.16
N ARG A 111 -4.32 18.86 2.43
CA ARG A 111 -4.36 17.85 3.51
C ARG A 111 -5.74 17.24 3.66
N GLN A 112 -6.79 18.06 3.56
CA GLN A 112 -8.16 17.56 3.64
C GLN A 112 -8.47 16.63 2.45
N ALA A 113 -8.12 17.04 1.23
CA ALA A 113 -8.30 16.22 0.03
C ALA A 113 -7.53 14.89 0.12
N LEU A 114 -6.33 14.88 0.70
CA LEU A 114 -5.56 13.65 0.94
C LEU A 114 -6.29 12.69 1.91
N ARG A 115 -6.92 13.20 2.97
CA ARG A 115 -7.68 12.37 3.92
C ARG A 115 -8.89 11.70 3.27
N GLU A 116 -9.49 12.38 2.28
CA GLU A 116 -10.66 11.91 1.54
C GLU A 116 -10.32 10.90 0.42
N VAL A 117 -9.03 10.67 0.15
CA VAL A 117 -8.58 9.73 -0.90
C VAL A 117 -9.24 8.34 -0.84
N PRO A 118 -9.38 7.67 0.32
CA PRO A 118 -10.03 6.37 0.40
C PRO A 118 -11.51 6.36 -0.02
N GLU A 119 -12.16 7.53 -0.01
CA GLU A 119 -13.56 7.73 -0.40
C GLU A 119 -13.71 8.13 -1.88
N LEU A 120 -12.60 8.35 -2.59
CA LEU A 120 -12.64 8.74 -3.99
C LEU A 120 -13.12 7.56 -4.87
N PRO A 121 -13.92 7.86 -5.90
CA PRO A 121 -14.31 6.84 -6.88
C PRO A 121 -13.07 6.26 -7.55
N GLY A 122 -13.05 4.94 -7.70
CA GLY A 122 -11.93 4.19 -8.29
C GLY A 122 -10.82 3.83 -7.30
N PHE A 123 -10.85 4.28 -6.04
CA PHE A 123 -9.94 3.78 -5.03
C PHE A 123 -10.11 2.25 -4.86
N PRO A 124 -9.03 1.48 -4.73
CA PRO A 124 -7.61 1.87 -4.71
C PRO A 124 -6.89 1.76 -6.08
N ALA A 125 -7.57 1.36 -7.14
CA ALA A 125 -6.92 0.95 -8.39
C ALA A 125 -6.82 2.06 -9.44
N ASP A 126 -7.82 2.94 -9.53
CA ASP A 126 -7.98 3.91 -10.61
C ASP A 126 -8.53 5.23 -10.06
N PHE A 127 -7.75 5.87 -9.20
CA PHE A 127 -8.08 7.19 -8.64
C PHE A 127 -6.96 8.19 -8.93
N THR A 128 -7.30 9.47 -8.92
CA THR A 128 -6.34 10.55 -9.10
C THR A 128 -5.96 11.16 -7.76
N TRP A 129 -4.66 11.32 -7.53
CA TRP A 129 -4.17 11.98 -6.34
C TRP A 129 -4.48 13.48 -6.36
N PRO A 130 -4.88 14.07 -5.21
CA PRO A 130 -4.97 15.52 -5.10
C PRO A 130 -3.65 16.17 -5.51
N SER A 131 -3.73 17.29 -6.21
CA SER A 131 -2.55 18.03 -6.63
C SER A 131 -1.97 18.80 -5.45
N MET A 132 -0.66 18.70 -5.26
CA MET A 132 0.05 19.51 -4.28
C MET A 132 -0.03 20.98 -4.75
N PRO A 133 -0.48 21.91 -3.89
CA PRO A 133 -0.46 23.33 -4.25
C PRO A 133 1.00 23.72 -4.48
N ASP A 134 1.27 24.28 -5.66
CA ASP A 134 2.63 24.50 -6.17
C ASP A 134 3.56 24.98 -5.05
N ALA A 135 4.63 24.20 -4.80
CA ALA A 135 5.86 24.81 -4.35
C ALA A 135 6.31 25.72 -5.50
N GLY A 136 5.80 26.96 -5.50
CA GLY A 136 5.75 27.91 -6.62
C GLY A 136 6.66 27.62 -7.81
N ALA A 137 6.06 27.52 -9.00
CA ALA A 137 6.68 27.73 -10.31
C ALA A 137 8.22 27.64 -10.29
N ALA A 138 8.77 26.43 -10.41
CA ALA A 138 10.08 26.31 -11.01
C ALA A 138 9.91 26.73 -12.49
N LEU A 139 10.34 27.95 -12.79
CA LEU A 139 10.39 28.56 -14.12
C LEU A 139 11.01 27.60 -15.17
N PRO A 140 10.66 27.75 -16.46
CA PRO A 140 11.41 27.12 -17.55
C PRO A 140 12.87 27.57 -17.59
#